data_AF-A0A660WTB7-F1
#
_entry.id   AF-A0A660WTB7-F1
#
_cell.length_a   1.000
_cell.length_b   1.000
_cell.length_c   1.000
_cell.angle_alpha   90.00
_cell.angle_beta   90.00
_cell.angle_gamma   90.00
#
_symmetry.space_group_name_H-M   'P 1'
#
loop_
_entity.id
_entity.type
_entity.pdbx_description
1 polymer ?
#
loop_
_entity_poly.entity_id
_entity_poly.type
_entity_poly.pdbx_seq_one_letter_code
_entity_poly.pdbx_strand_id
1 'polypeptide(L)'
;MRRYFTLMEIMVTVVIVLVIASLGIVSYRQLLDSARQKVCELNLKTLEKATEFYALEEDGLPASLGKLKREHIERAYAWIMKREGNLWINKLAFLFVKLNTPPQVYAQFLTPDNLRKYGVTKGIFHCPSDPSGNISYGINVHLAGKKWEDILWGTPIIAETCGGNLTFDPDDSTTVCARHIRNFGLQHITQAVLKGKILVKGKPDTVKTRFGQIATACIEPWRNYCVNRCGSSQEAARRKCIRNCIKDNLGSLISCVKSIVEGSGDISDYPSE
;
A
#
# COMPACT_ATOMS: atom_id res chain seq x y z
N MET A 1 -7.44 33.08 -51.02
CA MET A 1 -6.57 33.95 -50.21
C MET A 1 -5.53 33.09 -49.51
N ARG A 2 -4.29 33.03 -50.02
CA ARG A 2 -3.16 32.46 -49.26
C ARG A 2 -2.54 33.62 -48.47
N ARG A 3 -2.74 33.64 -47.15
CA ARG A 3 -2.00 34.52 -46.26
C ARG A 3 -0.59 33.95 -46.15
N TYR A 4 0.40 34.71 -46.62
CA TYR A 4 1.79 34.40 -46.40
C TYR A 4 2.05 34.57 -44.90
N PHE A 5 2.16 33.44 -44.18
CA PHE A 5 2.64 33.44 -42.79
C PHE A 5 4.00 34.14 -42.77
N THR A 6 4.14 35.16 -41.94
CA THR A 6 5.38 35.94 -41.91
C THR A 6 6.49 35.12 -41.23
N LEU A 7 7.72 35.23 -41.72
CA LEU A 7 8.90 34.56 -41.13
C LEU A 7 9.03 34.85 -39.62
N MET A 8 8.69 36.08 -39.22
CA MET A 8 8.66 36.52 -37.82
C MET A 8 7.62 35.78 -36.97
N GLU A 9 6.42 35.56 -37.51
CA GLU A 9 5.33 34.84 -36.81
C GLU A 9 5.70 33.38 -36.54
N ILE A 10 6.34 32.72 -37.51
CA ILE A 10 6.87 31.37 -37.34
C ILE A 10 7.99 31.37 -36.29
N MET A 11 8.92 32.33 -36.32
CA MET A 11 10.03 32.41 -35.37
C MET A 11 9.53 32.59 -33.93
N VAL A 12 8.57 33.50 -33.71
CA VAL A 12 7.96 33.72 -32.38
C VAL A 12 7.23 32.46 -31.89
N THR A 13 6.46 31.81 -32.76
CA THR A 13 5.70 30.59 -32.40
C THR A 13 6.64 29.45 -31.99
N VAL A 14 7.72 29.25 -32.74
CA VAL A 14 8.73 28.22 -32.42
C VAL A 14 9.38 28.50 -31.07
N VAL A 15 9.76 29.76 -30.80
CA VAL A 15 10.34 30.15 -29.50
C VAL A 15 9.37 29.87 -28.35
N ILE A 16 8.10 30.25 -28.50
CA ILE A 16 7.07 29.99 -27.48
C ILE A 16 6.91 28.48 -27.22
N VAL A 17 6.84 27.67 -28.29
CA VAL A 17 6.72 26.21 -28.17
C VAL A 17 7.93 25.60 -27.45
N LEU A 18 9.15 26.06 -27.76
CA LEU A 18 10.37 25.57 -27.09
C LEU A 18 10.38 25.90 -25.59
N VAL A 19 9.97 27.10 -25.22
CA VAL A 19 9.87 27.51 -23.81
C VAL A 19 8.83 26.63 -23.08
N ILE A 20 7.62 26.48 -23.64
CA ILE A 20 6.56 25.65 -23.05
C ILE A 20 7.00 24.18 -22.96
N ALA A 21 7.64 23.64 -24.00
CA ALA A 21 8.10 22.26 -24.01
C ALA A 21 9.13 21.98 -22.90
N SER A 22 10.08 22.91 -22.70
CA SER A 22 11.12 22.76 -21.67
C SER A 22 10.53 22.70 -20.25
N LEU A 23 9.61 23.60 -19.90
CA LEU A 23 8.93 23.61 -18.60
C LEU A 23 7.94 22.45 -18.46
N GLY A 24 7.26 22.08 -19.54
CA GLY A 24 6.26 21.02 -19.56
C GLY A 24 6.84 19.64 -19.19
N ILE A 25 8.07 19.33 -19.64
CA ILE A 25 8.71 18.04 -19.36
C ILE A 25 8.95 17.83 -17.86
N VAL A 26 9.44 18.85 -17.14
CA VAL A 26 9.76 18.74 -15.71
C VAL A 26 8.48 18.51 -14.90
N SER A 27 7.45 19.32 -15.15
CA SER A 27 6.15 19.18 -14.50
C SER A 27 5.50 17.83 -14.80
N TYR A 28 5.58 17.36 -16.04
CA TYR A 28 5.05 16.06 -16.42
C TYR A 28 5.71 14.91 -15.64
N ARG A 29 7.04 14.92 -15.48
CA ARG A 29 7.76 13.89 -14.73
C ARG A 29 7.35 13.85 -13.26
N GLN A 30 7.23 15.01 -12.62
CA GLN A 30 6.78 15.08 -11.22
C GLN A 30 5.36 14.55 -11.03
N LEU A 31 4.45 14.90 -11.95
CA LEU A 31 3.08 14.40 -11.94
C LEU A 31 3.03 12.89 -12.12
N LEU A 32 3.83 12.36 -13.05
CA LEU A 32 3.92 10.93 -13.31
C LEU A 32 4.48 10.18 -12.09
N ASP A 33 5.55 10.67 -11.47
CA ASP A 33 6.13 10.02 -10.29
C ASP A 33 5.17 10.04 -9.10
N SER A 34 4.45 11.15 -8.90
CA SER A 34 3.39 11.25 -7.89
C SER A 34 2.25 10.27 -8.18
N ALA A 35 1.86 10.13 -9.45
CA ALA A 35 0.82 9.18 -9.87
C ALA A 35 1.26 7.73 -9.65
N ARG A 36 2.51 7.38 -9.98
CA ARG A 36 3.08 6.05 -9.74
C ARG A 36 3.08 5.72 -8.24
N GLN A 37 3.56 6.65 -7.40
CA GLN A 37 3.53 6.49 -5.95
C GLN A 37 2.11 6.27 -5.44
N LYS A 38 1.15 7.08 -5.90
CA LYS A 38 -0.25 6.94 -5.51
C LYS A 38 -0.84 5.59 -5.92
N VAL A 39 -0.54 5.10 -7.12
CA VAL A 39 -0.96 3.77 -7.55
C VAL A 39 -0.33 2.69 -6.67
N CYS A 40 0.94 2.82 -6.27
CA CYS A 40 1.57 1.86 -5.38
C CYS A 40 0.92 1.82 -3.97
N GLU A 41 0.54 2.99 -3.44
CA GLU A 41 -0.21 3.09 -2.20
C GLU A 41 -1.58 2.41 -2.29
N LEU A 42 -2.32 2.68 -3.39
CA LEU A 42 -3.62 2.06 -3.64
C LEU A 42 -3.48 0.55 -3.85
N ASN A 43 -2.39 0.09 -4.46
CA ASN A 43 -2.10 -1.34 -4.59
C ASN A 43 -1.91 -1.99 -3.22
N LEU A 44 -1.10 -1.41 -2.32
CA LEU A 44 -0.89 -1.93 -0.97
C LEU A 44 -2.22 -2.07 -0.20
N LYS A 45 -3.07 -1.03 -0.26
CA LYS A 45 -4.37 -1.03 0.41
C LYS A 45 -5.36 -2.01 -0.24
N THR A 46 -5.30 -2.15 -1.56
CA THR A 46 -6.05 -3.17 -2.29
C THR A 46 -5.62 -4.57 -1.89
N LEU A 47 -4.33 -4.83 -1.73
CA LEU A 47 -3.82 -6.13 -1.31
C LEU A 47 -4.20 -6.44 0.13
N GLU A 48 -4.14 -5.47 1.05
CA GLU A 48 -4.61 -5.67 2.43
C GLU A 48 -6.08 -6.06 2.45
N LYS A 49 -6.93 -5.33 1.71
CA LYS A 49 -8.35 -5.64 1.62
C LYS A 49 -8.62 -6.97 0.90
N ALA A 50 -7.81 -7.34 -0.08
CA ALA A 50 -7.91 -8.65 -0.74
C ALA A 50 -7.55 -9.78 0.23
N THR A 51 -6.55 -9.61 1.08
CA THR A 51 -6.20 -10.58 2.13
C THR A 51 -7.28 -10.69 3.20
N GLU A 52 -7.98 -9.60 3.52
CA GLU A 52 -9.18 -9.64 4.36
C GLU A 52 -10.28 -10.48 3.71
N PHE A 53 -10.60 -10.26 2.42
CA PHE A 53 -11.60 -11.08 1.73
C PHE A 53 -11.20 -12.55 1.64
N TYR A 54 -9.94 -12.86 1.37
CA TYR A 54 -9.43 -14.23 1.42
C TYR A 54 -9.66 -14.84 2.81
N ALA A 55 -9.30 -14.12 3.89
CA ALA A 55 -9.42 -14.63 5.24
C ALA A 55 -10.86 -14.89 5.68
N LEU A 56 -11.81 -14.11 5.16
CA LEU A 56 -13.24 -14.31 5.39
C LEU A 56 -13.80 -15.54 4.65
N GLU A 57 -13.21 -15.92 3.52
CA GLU A 57 -13.65 -17.07 2.72
C GLU A 57 -12.97 -18.38 3.14
N GLU A 58 -11.67 -18.32 3.47
CA GLU A 58 -10.84 -19.49 3.75
C GLU A 58 -10.55 -19.68 5.27
N ASP A 59 -11.25 -18.92 6.13
CA ASP A 59 -11.14 -18.91 7.60
C ASP A 59 -9.71 -18.70 8.13
N GLY A 60 -8.88 -18.01 7.36
CA GLY A 60 -7.48 -17.73 7.69
C GLY A 60 -6.75 -16.94 6.62
N LEU A 61 -5.77 -16.13 7.02
CA LEU A 61 -4.95 -15.35 6.10
C LEU A 61 -4.08 -16.23 5.19
N PRO A 62 -3.82 -15.78 3.96
CA PRO A 62 -3.02 -16.55 3.03
C PRO A 62 -1.55 -16.60 3.47
N ALA A 63 -0.89 -17.75 3.28
CA ALA A 63 0.54 -17.88 3.56
C ALA A 63 1.43 -17.03 2.64
N SER A 64 0.92 -16.63 1.47
CA SER A 64 1.58 -15.70 0.56
C SER A 64 0.55 -15.01 -0.33
N LEU A 65 0.89 -13.85 -0.90
CA LEU A 65 0.01 -13.15 -1.84
C LEU A 65 -0.35 -13.98 -3.09
N GLY A 66 0.44 -15.00 -3.42
CA GLY A 66 0.18 -15.90 -4.54
C GLY A 66 -1.04 -16.80 -4.35
N LYS A 67 -1.61 -16.87 -3.14
CA LYS A 67 -2.86 -17.61 -2.86
C LYS A 67 -4.12 -16.79 -3.14
N LEU A 68 -4.00 -15.48 -3.34
CA LEU A 68 -5.14 -14.62 -3.65
C LEU A 68 -5.75 -15.01 -5.00
N LYS A 69 -7.08 -15.10 -5.05
CA LYS A 69 -7.83 -15.33 -6.28
C LYS A 69 -8.14 -13.98 -6.94
N ARG A 70 -8.40 -14.00 -8.26
CA ARG A 70 -8.76 -12.81 -9.03
C ARG A 70 -9.91 -12.04 -8.38
N GLU A 71 -10.93 -12.78 -7.95
CA GLU A 71 -12.12 -12.22 -7.33
C GLU A 71 -11.82 -11.42 -6.06
N HIS A 72 -10.89 -11.89 -5.22
CA HIS A 72 -10.48 -11.18 -4.00
C HIS A 72 -9.91 -9.81 -4.33
N ILE A 73 -9.05 -9.75 -5.36
CA ILE A 73 -8.38 -8.52 -5.78
C ILE A 73 -9.37 -7.58 -6.49
N GLU A 74 -10.23 -8.08 -7.37
CA GLU A 74 -11.25 -7.27 -8.05
C GLU A 74 -12.23 -6.63 -7.06
N ARG A 75 -12.72 -7.42 -6.09
CA ARG A 75 -13.62 -6.95 -5.03
C ARG A 75 -12.91 -5.92 -4.14
N ALA A 76 -11.65 -6.17 -3.79
CA ALA A 76 -10.84 -5.25 -2.99
C ALA A 76 -10.58 -3.93 -3.71
N TYR A 77 -10.23 -3.98 -5.00
CA TYR A 77 -10.02 -2.79 -5.81
C TYR A 77 -11.29 -1.94 -5.89
N ALA A 78 -12.44 -2.56 -6.18
CA ALA A 78 -13.71 -1.87 -6.23
C ALA A 78 -14.06 -1.22 -4.87
N TRP A 79 -13.77 -1.90 -3.77
CA TRP A 79 -13.97 -1.39 -2.41
C TRP A 79 -13.09 -0.17 -2.14
N ILE A 80 -11.79 -0.26 -2.43
CA ILE A 80 -10.81 0.81 -2.21
C ILE A 80 -11.16 2.03 -3.05
N MET A 81 -11.39 1.85 -4.36
CA MET A 81 -11.69 2.96 -5.25
C MET A 81 -12.98 3.68 -4.87
N LYS A 82 -14.00 2.97 -4.36
CA LYS A 82 -15.28 3.58 -3.97
C LYS A 82 -15.21 4.34 -2.64
N ARG A 83 -14.38 3.89 -1.70
CA ARG A 83 -14.43 4.32 -0.30
C ARG A 83 -13.22 5.15 0.15
N GLU A 84 -12.16 5.17 -0.62
CA GLU A 84 -10.91 5.81 -0.22
C GLU A 84 -10.65 7.12 -0.98
N GLY A 85 -10.78 8.24 -0.25
CA GLY A 85 -10.40 9.57 -0.71
C GLY A 85 -11.14 10.05 -1.96
N ASN A 86 -10.49 10.95 -2.71
CA ASN A 86 -11.06 11.53 -3.91
C ASN A 86 -10.93 10.56 -5.10
N LEU A 87 -12.04 9.89 -5.45
CA LEU A 87 -12.17 8.95 -6.57
C LEU A 87 -11.54 9.48 -7.87
N TRP A 88 -11.70 10.78 -8.16
CA TRP A 88 -11.15 11.41 -9.36
C TRP A 88 -9.63 11.45 -9.35
N ILE A 89 -9.02 11.79 -8.22
CA ILE A 89 -7.55 11.82 -8.08
C ILE A 89 -6.97 10.42 -8.28
N ASN A 90 -7.60 9.40 -7.67
CA ASN A 90 -7.15 8.01 -7.81
C ASN A 90 -7.27 7.54 -9.27
N LYS A 91 -8.40 7.82 -9.94
CA LYS A 91 -8.58 7.49 -11.36
C LYS A 91 -7.56 8.18 -12.26
N LEU A 92 -7.27 9.46 -12.00
CA LEU A 92 -6.26 10.21 -12.74
C LEU A 92 -4.86 9.60 -12.55
N ALA A 93 -4.50 9.21 -11.32
CA ALA A 93 -3.23 8.55 -11.07
C ALA A 93 -3.07 7.27 -11.92
N PHE A 94 -4.09 6.41 -11.94
CA PHE A 94 -4.11 5.22 -12.80
C PHE A 94 -4.02 5.58 -14.30
N LEU A 95 -4.71 6.63 -14.75
CA LEU A 95 -4.67 7.08 -16.14
C LEU A 95 -3.26 7.53 -16.55
N PHE A 96 -2.62 8.37 -15.76
CA PHE A 96 -1.27 8.87 -16.05
C PHE A 96 -0.24 7.74 -16.11
N VAL A 97 -0.29 6.82 -15.15
CA VAL A 97 0.57 5.63 -15.16
C VAL A 97 0.31 4.79 -16.41
N LYS A 98 -0.95 4.56 -16.79
CA LYS A 98 -1.33 3.80 -17.99
C LYS A 98 -0.84 4.45 -19.28
N LEU A 99 -0.90 5.77 -19.40
CA LEU A 99 -0.43 6.50 -20.58
C LEU A 99 1.09 6.39 -20.78
N ASN A 100 1.85 6.31 -19.68
CA ASN A 100 3.30 6.18 -19.76
C ASN A 100 3.77 4.71 -19.77
N THR A 101 2.91 3.74 -19.46
CA THR A 101 3.31 2.33 -19.44
C THR A 101 3.29 1.76 -20.86
N PRO A 102 4.38 1.13 -21.34
CA PRO A 102 4.40 0.58 -22.69
C PRO A 102 3.36 -0.54 -22.84
N PRO A 103 2.75 -0.69 -24.03
CA PRO A 103 1.69 -1.68 -24.26
C PRO A 103 2.15 -3.14 -24.13
N GLN A 104 3.45 -3.40 -24.03
CA GLN A 104 4.01 -4.73 -23.80
C GLN A 104 4.12 -5.12 -22.32
N VAL A 105 3.87 -4.21 -21.35
CA VAL A 105 4.15 -4.42 -19.90
C VAL A 105 2.87 -4.40 -19.02
N TYR A 106 1.70 -4.65 -19.59
CA TYR A 106 0.38 -4.40 -18.95
C TYR A 106 0.08 -5.15 -17.63
N ALA A 107 0.89 -6.11 -17.19
CA ALA A 107 0.58 -6.90 -16.01
C ALA A 107 0.83 -6.20 -14.67
N GLN A 108 1.25 -4.92 -14.64
CA GLN A 108 1.87 -4.32 -13.45
C GLN A 108 0.93 -3.61 -12.45
N PHE A 109 -0.38 -3.51 -12.71
CA PHE A 109 -1.30 -2.77 -11.81
C PHE A 109 -2.58 -3.56 -11.52
N LEU A 110 -3.07 -3.47 -10.28
CA LEU A 110 -4.25 -4.18 -9.76
C LEU A 110 -5.56 -3.55 -10.27
N THR A 111 -5.79 -3.56 -11.58
CA THR A 111 -7.04 -3.06 -12.19
C THR A 111 -7.90 -4.22 -12.70
N PRO A 112 -9.24 -4.08 -12.71
CA PRO A 112 -10.14 -5.11 -13.24
C PRO A 112 -9.83 -5.51 -14.68
N ASP A 113 -9.44 -4.56 -15.53
CA ASP A 113 -9.09 -4.85 -16.92
C ASP A 113 -7.83 -5.72 -17.04
N ASN A 114 -6.79 -5.42 -16.25
CA ASN A 114 -5.56 -6.21 -16.23
C ASN A 114 -5.82 -7.62 -15.68
N LEU A 115 -6.58 -7.71 -14.58
CA LEU A 115 -6.95 -8.97 -13.95
C LEU A 115 -7.82 -9.84 -14.85
N ARG A 116 -8.76 -9.25 -15.59
CA ARG A 116 -9.58 -9.96 -16.58
C ARG A 116 -8.75 -10.52 -17.72
N LYS A 117 -7.73 -9.78 -18.18
CA LYS A 117 -6.90 -10.17 -19.33
C LYS A 117 -5.79 -11.16 -18.97
N TYR A 118 -5.16 -11.00 -17.81
CA TYR A 118 -3.95 -11.74 -17.45
C TYR A 118 -4.13 -12.65 -16.22
N GLY A 119 -5.24 -12.55 -15.49
CA GLY A 119 -5.43 -13.27 -14.24
C GLY A 119 -4.51 -12.79 -13.12
N VAL A 120 -4.37 -13.62 -12.08
CA VAL A 120 -3.45 -13.36 -10.97
C VAL A 120 -2.07 -13.93 -11.32
N THR A 121 -1.15 -13.07 -11.74
CA THR A 121 0.23 -13.43 -12.07
C THR A 121 1.22 -12.71 -11.16
N LYS A 122 2.46 -13.17 -11.07
CA LYS A 122 3.50 -12.50 -10.27
C LYS A 122 3.68 -11.02 -10.65
N GLY A 123 3.47 -10.67 -11.92
CA GLY A 123 3.62 -9.30 -12.44
C GLY A 123 2.65 -8.29 -11.83
N ILE A 124 1.48 -8.71 -11.34
CA ILE A 124 0.47 -7.80 -10.77
C ILE A 124 0.91 -7.21 -9.43
N PHE A 125 1.87 -7.86 -8.77
CA PHE A 125 2.41 -7.42 -7.49
C PHE A 125 3.61 -6.47 -7.67
N HIS A 126 3.74 -5.87 -8.84
CA HIS A 126 4.74 -4.86 -9.13
C HIS A 126 4.22 -3.46 -8.77
N CYS A 127 5.11 -2.61 -8.25
CA CYS A 127 4.83 -1.21 -8.03
C CYS A 127 5.28 -0.38 -9.26
N PRO A 128 4.42 0.46 -9.88
CA PRO A 128 4.80 1.33 -11.00
C PRO A 128 6.01 2.25 -10.77
N SER A 129 6.32 2.54 -9.50
CA SER A 129 7.46 3.37 -9.13
C SER A 129 8.75 2.57 -8.94
N ASP A 130 8.69 1.23 -8.95
CA ASP A 130 9.83 0.35 -8.72
C ASP A 130 10.59 0.11 -10.04
N PRO A 131 11.85 0.55 -10.15
CA PRO A 131 12.62 0.43 -11.40
C PRO A 131 13.05 -1.02 -11.71
N SER A 132 12.96 -1.95 -10.75
CA SER A 132 13.53 -3.30 -10.88
C SER A 132 12.68 -4.28 -11.70
N GLY A 133 11.39 -3.97 -11.94
CA GLY A 133 10.45 -4.87 -12.64
C GLY A 133 10.06 -6.15 -11.88
N ASN A 134 10.58 -6.35 -10.67
CA ASN A 134 10.29 -7.53 -9.84
C ASN A 134 9.01 -7.36 -9.02
N ILE A 135 8.58 -8.42 -8.32
CA ILE A 135 7.54 -8.32 -7.30
C ILE A 135 7.98 -7.29 -6.25
N SER A 136 7.09 -6.35 -5.97
CA SER A 136 7.31 -5.23 -5.05
C SER A 136 6.56 -5.39 -3.73
N TYR A 137 5.54 -6.26 -3.65
CA TYR A 137 4.69 -6.40 -2.46
C TYR A 137 4.72 -7.82 -1.88
N GLY A 138 4.52 -7.90 -0.56
CA GLY A 138 4.40 -9.16 0.15
C GLY A 138 3.56 -9.05 1.41
N ILE A 139 3.05 -10.20 1.87
CA ILE A 139 2.31 -10.33 3.12
C ILE A 139 3.22 -10.76 4.27
N ASN A 140 2.92 -10.31 5.48
CA ASN A 140 3.62 -10.70 6.69
C ASN A 140 3.55 -12.23 6.91
N VAL A 141 4.70 -12.90 6.95
CA VAL A 141 4.80 -14.37 7.11
C VAL A 141 4.18 -14.88 8.40
N HIS A 142 4.22 -14.08 9.48
CA HIS A 142 3.69 -14.47 10.79
C HIS A 142 2.16 -14.48 10.82
N LEU A 143 1.49 -14.01 9.78
CA LEU A 143 0.03 -13.99 9.69
C LEU A 143 -0.56 -15.24 9.06
N ALA A 144 0.25 -16.10 8.44
CA ALA A 144 -0.23 -17.28 7.73
C ALA A 144 -1.19 -18.12 8.60
N GLY A 145 -2.41 -18.36 8.09
CA GLY A 145 -3.45 -19.15 8.76
C GLY A 145 -4.12 -18.49 9.96
N LYS A 146 -3.74 -17.27 10.37
CA LYS A 146 -4.46 -16.54 11.44
C LYS A 146 -5.78 -15.99 10.91
N LYS A 147 -6.82 -16.01 11.75
CA LYS A 147 -8.11 -15.39 11.42
C LYS A 147 -7.99 -13.88 11.38
N TRP A 148 -8.78 -13.23 10.53
CA TRP A 148 -8.76 -11.77 10.42
C TRP A 148 -9.09 -11.10 11.76
N GLU A 149 -10.11 -11.59 12.49
CA GLU A 149 -10.49 -11.02 13.79
C GLU A 149 -9.40 -11.12 14.87
N ASP A 150 -8.51 -12.11 14.78
CA ASP A 150 -7.48 -12.36 15.79
C ASP A 150 -6.25 -11.46 15.62
N ILE A 151 -6.12 -10.80 14.46
CA ILE A 151 -5.05 -9.83 14.22
C ILE A 151 -5.37 -8.53 14.99
N LEU A 152 -4.38 -7.98 15.69
CA LEU A 152 -4.56 -6.72 16.42
C LEU A 152 -4.42 -5.50 15.49
N TRP A 153 -5.12 -4.41 15.82
CA TRP A 153 -4.99 -3.14 15.08
C TRP A 153 -3.53 -2.65 15.12
N GLY A 154 -3.05 -2.08 14.02
CA GLY A 154 -1.64 -1.68 13.89
C GLY A 154 -0.66 -2.80 13.55
N THR A 155 -1.09 -4.06 13.43
CA THR A 155 -0.20 -5.16 12.98
C THR A 155 0.18 -4.97 11.50
N PRO A 156 1.45 -5.09 11.09
CA PRO A 156 1.84 -5.04 9.67
C PRO A 156 1.19 -6.16 8.85
N ILE A 157 0.44 -5.81 7.80
CA ILE A 157 -0.22 -6.78 6.92
C ILE A 157 0.55 -6.93 5.61
N ILE A 158 0.67 -5.83 4.86
CA ILE A 158 1.34 -5.79 3.55
C ILE A 158 2.47 -4.77 3.62
N ALA A 159 3.62 -5.11 3.05
CA ALA A 159 4.74 -4.18 2.91
C ALA A 159 5.38 -4.30 1.53
N GLU A 160 6.18 -3.30 1.20
CA GLU A 160 7.13 -3.40 0.09
C GLU A 160 8.28 -4.34 0.42
N THR A 161 8.55 -5.29 -0.46
CA THR A 161 9.48 -6.39 -0.19
C THR A 161 10.72 -6.37 -1.04
N CYS A 162 11.81 -6.91 -0.52
CA CYS A 162 13.05 -7.14 -1.26
C CYS A 162 13.00 -8.45 -2.07
N GLY A 163 13.84 -8.57 -3.10
CA GLY A 163 14.16 -9.87 -3.72
C GLY A 163 13.05 -10.54 -4.55
N GLY A 164 11.92 -9.88 -4.76
CA GLY A 164 10.82 -10.44 -5.55
C GLY A 164 9.96 -11.46 -4.81
N ASN A 165 9.90 -11.37 -3.48
CA ASN A 165 9.13 -12.29 -2.65
C ASN A 165 7.70 -11.77 -2.40
N LEU A 166 6.73 -12.70 -2.38
CA LEU A 166 5.31 -12.43 -2.09
C LEU A 166 5.01 -12.40 -0.58
N THR A 167 6.06 -12.42 0.23
CA THR A 167 6.01 -12.42 1.70
C THR A 167 7.15 -11.56 2.26
N PHE A 168 6.99 -11.09 3.48
CA PHE A 168 8.06 -10.44 4.26
C PHE A 168 7.99 -10.84 5.72
N ASP A 169 9.12 -10.71 6.41
CA ASP A 169 9.20 -10.90 7.85
C ASP A 169 9.40 -9.53 8.52
N PRO A 170 8.44 -9.04 9.33
CA PRO A 170 8.55 -7.76 10.00
C PRO A 170 9.75 -7.67 10.95
N ASP A 171 10.28 -8.82 11.39
CA ASP A 171 11.42 -8.91 12.31
C ASP A 171 12.77 -9.04 11.56
N ASP A 172 12.74 -9.33 10.26
CA ASP A 172 13.93 -9.42 9.41
C ASP A 172 14.14 -8.13 8.59
N SER A 173 15.23 -7.43 8.93
CA SER A 173 15.64 -6.20 8.27
C SER A 173 15.99 -6.34 6.78
N THR A 174 16.15 -7.55 6.25
CA THR A 174 16.47 -7.76 4.84
C THR A 174 15.24 -7.94 3.95
N THR A 175 14.04 -8.03 4.53
CA THR A 175 12.83 -8.37 3.76
C THR A 175 12.03 -7.14 3.31
N VAL A 176 12.17 -5.99 4.00
CA VAL A 176 11.50 -4.72 3.66
C VAL A 176 12.49 -3.75 3.04
N CYS A 177 12.21 -3.31 1.81
CA CYS A 177 13.11 -2.50 0.98
C CYS A 177 12.49 -1.19 0.57
N ALA A 178 13.34 -0.17 0.41
CA ALA A 178 12.91 1.05 -0.25
C ALA A 178 12.81 0.82 -1.76
N ARG A 179 11.57 0.70 -2.26
CA ARG A 179 11.27 0.55 -3.69
C ARG A 179 10.96 1.88 -4.37
N HIS A 180 10.73 2.93 -3.59
CA HIS A 180 10.32 4.24 -4.07
C HIS A 180 11.41 5.28 -3.90
N ILE A 181 11.33 6.32 -4.74
CA ILE A 181 12.18 7.49 -4.60
C ILE A 181 11.32 8.75 -4.48
N ARG A 182 11.58 9.55 -3.43
CA ARG A 182 10.95 10.84 -3.12
C ARG A 182 11.96 11.97 -3.33
N ASN A 183 11.47 13.21 -3.47
CA ASN A 183 12.28 14.42 -3.60
C ASN A 183 13.30 14.36 -4.76
N PHE A 184 12.81 14.34 -6.00
CA PHE A 184 13.66 14.37 -7.21
C PHE A 184 14.74 13.27 -7.28
N GLY A 185 14.46 12.07 -6.77
CA GLY A 185 15.43 10.98 -6.87
C GLY A 185 16.38 10.86 -5.67
N LEU A 186 16.22 11.68 -4.61
CA LEU A 186 17.21 11.78 -3.52
C LEU A 186 16.89 10.94 -2.28
N GLN A 187 15.64 10.50 -2.11
CA GLN A 187 15.25 9.76 -0.91
C GLN A 187 14.58 8.44 -1.23
N HIS A 188 15.23 7.36 -0.83
CA HIS A 188 14.66 6.03 -0.87
C HIS A 188 13.64 5.83 0.25
N ILE A 189 12.38 5.59 -0.13
CA ILE A 189 11.30 5.33 0.83
C ILE A 189 10.72 3.94 0.61
N THR A 190 10.21 3.36 1.68
CA THR A 190 9.39 2.15 1.69
C THR A 190 7.99 2.52 2.17
N GLN A 191 7.02 1.72 1.78
CA GLN A 191 5.65 1.83 2.27
C GLN A 191 5.14 0.49 2.80
N ALA A 192 4.21 0.56 3.76
CA ALA A 192 3.51 -0.59 4.30
C ALA A 192 2.11 -0.20 4.78
N VAL A 193 1.22 -1.18 4.79
CA VAL A 193 -0.13 -1.06 5.33
C VAL A 193 -0.28 -1.95 6.55
N LEU A 194 -0.58 -1.32 7.68
CA LEU A 194 -0.94 -1.99 8.93
C LEU A 194 -2.45 -2.23 8.99
N LYS A 195 -2.86 -3.19 9.82
CA LYS A 195 -4.28 -3.47 10.09
C LYS A 195 -4.97 -2.21 10.57
N GLY A 196 -6.13 -1.93 9.98
CA GLY A 196 -6.82 -0.67 10.17
C GLY A 196 -6.61 0.32 9.03
N LYS A 197 -5.98 -0.11 7.93
CA LYS A 197 -5.67 0.70 6.74
C LYS A 197 -4.68 1.83 7.03
N ILE A 198 -3.80 1.61 8.01
CA ILE A 198 -2.78 2.59 8.38
C ILE A 198 -1.66 2.52 7.36
N LEU A 199 -1.45 3.59 6.62
CA LEU A 199 -0.33 3.69 5.70
C LEU A 199 0.89 4.25 6.44
N VAL A 200 1.97 3.49 6.45
CA VAL A 200 3.26 3.90 7.00
C VAL A 200 4.23 4.10 5.85
N LYS A 201 4.91 5.25 5.83
CA LYS A 201 5.93 5.60 4.85
C LYS A 201 7.17 6.10 5.55
N GLY A 202 8.34 5.87 4.95
CA GLY A 202 9.60 6.39 5.46
C GLY A 202 10.79 5.64 4.91
N LYS A 203 11.97 5.90 5.48
CA LYS A 203 13.14 5.04 5.22
C LYS A 203 12.84 3.61 5.71
N PRO A 204 13.42 2.57 5.09
CA PRO A 204 13.21 1.18 5.51
C PRO A 204 13.39 0.96 7.00
N ASP A 205 14.47 1.49 7.57
CA ASP A 205 14.78 1.31 8.98
C ASP A 205 13.80 2.05 9.89
N THR A 206 13.31 3.23 9.46
CA THR A 206 12.26 3.97 10.18
C THR A 206 10.95 3.19 10.19
N VAL A 207 10.54 2.62 9.07
CA VAL A 207 9.31 1.81 8.98
C VAL A 207 9.42 0.55 9.84
N LYS A 208 10.57 -0.13 9.82
CA LYS A 208 10.84 -1.29 10.70
C LYS A 208 10.82 -0.92 12.18
N THR A 209 11.47 0.20 12.52
CA THR A 209 11.49 0.73 13.90
C THR A 209 10.06 0.96 14.39
N ARG A 210 9.20 1.53 13.55
CA ARG A 210 7.77 1.70 13.86
C ARG A 210 7.06 0.37 14.05
N PHE A 211 7.35 -0.67 13.27
CA PHE A 211 6.77 -2.01 13.49
C PHE A 211 7.14 -2.54 14.88
N GLY A 212 8.42 -2.50 15.24
CA GLY A 212 8.90 -2.95 16.55
C GLY A 212 8.33 -2.13 17.70
N GLN A 213 8.24 -0.80 17.55
CA GLN A 213 7.63 0.08 18.55
C GLN A 213 6.14 -0.22 18.72
N ILE A 214 5.38 -0.41 17.63
CA ILE A 214 3.97 -0.79 17.71
C ILE A 214 3.81 -2.15 18.40
N ALA A 215 4.64 -3.13 18.04
CA ALA A 215 4.60 -4.45 18.66
C ALA A 215 4.84 -4.37 20.17
N THR A 216 5.93 -3.72 20.59
CA THR A 216 6.39 -3.72 21.99
C THR A 216 5.69 -2.71 22.89
N ALA A 217 5.35 -1.51 22.37
CA ALA A 217 4.75 -0.45 23.19
C ALA A 217 3.21 -0.49 23.19
N CYS A 218 2.60 -1.02 22.13
CA CYS A 218 1.15 -1.06 21.99
C CYS A 218 0.63 -2.50 22.11
N ILE A 219 0.97 -3.37 21.15
CA ILE A 219 0.32 -4.67 20.98
C ILE A 219 0.60 -5.63 22.14
N GLU A 220 1.87 -5.83 22.51
CA GLU A 220 2.28 -6.78 23.54
C GLU A 220 1.75 -6.44 24.93
N PRO A 221 1.85 -5.19 25.44
CA PRO A 221 1.29 -4.82 26.74
C PRO A 221 -0.21 -5.11 26.83
N TRP A 222 -0.97 -4.78 25.78
CA TRP A 222 -2.40 -5.06 25.76
C TRP A 222 -2.73 -6.54 25.65
N ARG A 223 -1.99 -7.27 24.83
CA ARG A 223 -2.14 -8.73 24.74
C ARG A 223 -1.92 -9.36 26.11
N ASN A 224 -0.86 -8.97 26.81
CA ASN A 224 -0.54 -9.47 28.14
C ASN A 224 -1.60 -9.07 29.17
N TYR A 225 -2.08 -7.83 29.14
CA TYR A 225 -3.18 -7.38 29.99
C TYR A 225 -4.44 -8.25 29.82
N CYS A 226 -4.89 -8.46 28.58
CA CYS A 226 -6.08 -9.26 28.32
C CYS A 226 -5.88 -10.74 28.63
N VAL A 227 -4.70 -11.29 28.37
CA VAL A 227 -4.36 -12.68 28.71
C VAL A 227 -4.39 -12.88 30.23
N ASN A 228 -3.80 -11.96 31.00
CA ASN A 228 -3.77 -12.04 32.46
C ASN A 228 -5.18 -11.88 33.07
N ARG A 229 -6.00 -10.98 32.51
CA ARG A 229 -7.38 -10.76 32.96
C ARG A 229 -8.28 -11.97 32.76
N CYS A 230 -8.07 -12.75 31.69
CA CYS A 230 -8.96 -13.85 31.31
C CYS A 230 -8.63 -15.21 31.96
N GLY A 231 -7.54 -15.30 32.75
CA GLY A 231 -7.19 -16.47 33.54
C GLY A 231 -6.99 -17.79 32.74
N SER A 232 -6.99 -18.91 33.46
CA SER A 232 -6.73 -20.27 32.95
C SER A 232 -8.01 -21.10 32.72
N SER A 233 -9.10 -20.46 32.28
CA SER A 233 -10.36 -21.15 31.95
C SER A 233 -10.22 -22.08 30.72
N GLN A 234 -11.24 -22.93 30.47
CA GLN A 234 -11.34 -23.75 29.24
C GLN A 234 -10.97 -22.93 27.99
N GLU A 235 -10.20 -23.51 27.08
CA GLU A 235 -9.53 -22.79 26.00
C GLU A 235 -10.49 -21.94 25.14
N ALA A 236 -11.69 -22.46 24.86
CA ALA A 236 -12.72 -21.72 24.11
C ALA A 236 -13.26 -20.50 24.88
N ALA A 237 -13.50 -20.63 26.19
CA ALA A 237 -13.97 -19.53 27.04
C ALA A 237 -12.87 -18.47 27.20
N ARG A 238 -11.60 -18.89 27.34
CA ARG A 238 -10.44 -18.01 27.40
C ARG A 238 -10.26 -17.21 26.10
N ARG A 239 -10.33 -17.86 24.94
CA ARG A 239 -10.25 -17.17 23.63
C ARG A 239 -11.39 -16.16 23.44
N LYS A 240 -12.61 -16.50 23.86
CA LYS A 240 -13.75 -15.57 23.81
C LYS A 240 -13.55 -14.37 24.74
N CYS A 241 -13.07 -14.59 25.96
CA CYS A 241 -12.76 -13.52 26.90
C CYS A 241 -11.67 -12.57 26.36
N ILE A 242 -10.57 -13.11 25.82
CA ILE A 242 -9.48 -12.30 25.26
C ILE A 242 -10.00 -11.44 24.10
N ARG A 243 -10.80 -12.01 23.19
CA ARG A 243 -11.40 -11.24 22.08
C ARG A 243 -12.29 -10.10 22.58
N ASN A 244 -13.12 -10.34 23.60
CA ASN A 244 -13.94 -9.29 24.18
C ASN A 244 -13.09 -8.18 24.84
N CYS A 245 -12.08 -8.56 25.62
CA CYS A 245 -11.15 -7.61 26.23
C CYS A 245 -10.45 -6.73 25.17
N ILE A 246 -9.99 -7.34 24.06
CA ILE A 246 -9.39 -6.60 22.94
C ILE A 246 -10.40 -5.61 22.35
N LYS A 247 -11.65 -6.05 22.13
CA LYS A 247 -12.70 -5.21 21.56
C LYS A 247 -13.02 -4.02 22.46
N ASP A 248 -13.14 -4.24 23.77
CA ASP A 248 -13.47 -3.20 24.74
C ASP A 248 -12.37 -2.15 24.89
N ASN A 249 -11.11 -2.51 24.59
CA ASN A 249 -9.94 -1.62 24.70
C ASN A 249 -9.41 -1.14 23.34
N LEU A 250 -10.16 -1.37 22.25
CA LEU A 250 -9.71 -1.06 20.89
C LEU A 250 -9.40 0.44 20.71
N GLY A 251 -10.15 1.34 21.35
CA GLY A 251 -9.91 2.78 21.27
C GLY A 251 -8.53 3.19 21.81
N SER A 252 -8.13 2.61 22.94
CA SER A 252 -6.79 2.81 23.49
C SER A 252 -5.72 2.28 22.54
N LEU A 253 -5.93 1.09 21.96
CA LEU A 253 -5.05 0.51 20.94
C LEU A 253 -4.85 1.39 19.73
N ILE A 254 -5.94 1.93 19.21
CA ILE A 254 -5.89 2.89 18.12
C ILE A 254 -5.08 4.12 18.52
N SER A 255 -5.28 4.65 19.73
CA SER A 255 -4.58 5.86 20.20
C SER A 255 -3.07 5.67 20.33
N CYS A 256 -2.59 4.55 20.91
CA CYS A 256 -1.14 4.28 21.01
C CYS A 256 -0.50 4.07 19.65
N VAL A 257 -1.12 3.29 18.78
CA VAL A 257 -0.55 3.06 17.45
C VAL A 257 -0.55 4.36 16.66
N LYS A 258 -1.60 5.19 16.76
CA LYS A 258 -1.60 6.53 16.16
C LYS A 258 -0.47 7.40 16.71
N SER A 259 -0.22 7.44 18.01
CA SER A 259 0.85 8.28 18.57
C SER A 259 2.24 7.88 18.05
N ILE A 260 2.51 6.60 17.82
CA ILE A 260 3.77 6.12 17.22
C ILE A 260 3.87 6.52 15.75
N VAL A 261 2.78 6.41 14.99
CA VAL A 261 2.79 6.74 13.56
C VAL A 261 2.79 8.26 13.34
N GLU A 262 2.07 9.04 14.15
CA GLU A 262 1.92 10.50 14.06
C GLU A 262 3.07 11.27 14.72
N GLY A 263 3.64 10.76 15.83
CA GLY A 263 4.71 11.40 16.60
C GLY A 263 6.04 11.61 15.85
N SER A 264 6.09 11.33 14.55
CA SER A 264 7.25 11.51 13.68
C SER A 264 6.94 12.17 12.32
N GLY A 265 5.79 12.83 12.16
CA GLY A 265 5.60 13.87 11.14
C GLY A 265 5.28 13.45 9.70
N ASP A 266 4.56 12.35 9.44
CA ASP A 266 4.01 12.07 8.10
C ASP A 266 2.87 11.04 8.17
N ILE A 267 1.60 11.49 8.17
CA ILE A 267 0.44 10.68 7.75
C ILE A 267 -0.45 11.55 6.87
N SER A 268 -0.72 11.09 5.65
CA SER A 268 -1.78 11.63 4.79
C SER A 268 -2.93 10.62 4.65
N ASP A 269 -4.13 11.16 4.88
CA ASP A 269 -5.49 10.66 4.59
C ASP A 269 -5.93 9.31 5.20
N TYR A 270 -6.75 9.44 6.25
CA TYR A 270 -7.80 8.49 6.60
C TYR A 270 -9.15 8.99 6.11
N PRO A 271 -10.02 8.11 5.56
CA PRO A 271 -11.45 8.40 5.53
C PRO A 271 -11.99 8.31 6.97
N SER A 272 -12.59 9.39 7.44
CA SER A 272 -13.50 9.39 8.59
C SER A 272 -14.64 8.41 8.34
N GLU A 273 -15.10 7.77 9.43
CA GLU A 273 -16.14 6.75 9.50
C GLU A 273 -17.37 7.00 8.61
#